data_AF-A0A523M6D1-F1
#
_entry.id   AF-A0A523M6D1-F1
#
_cell.length_a   1.000
_cell.length_b   1.000
_cell.length_c   1.000
_cell.angle_alpha   90.00
_cell.angle_beta   90.00
_cell.angle_gamma   90.00
#
_symmetry.space_group_name_H-M   'P 1'
#
loop_
_entity.id
_entity.type
_entity.pdbx_description
1 polymer ?
#
loop_
_entity_poly.entity_id
_entity_poly.type
_entity_poly.pdbx_seq_one_letter_code
_entity_poly.pdbx_strand_id
1 'polypeptide(L)'
;MSLFGEKCARCGHRRREVSDDAPNCAACQEEIRVKLQAANEALRNCPIDGSRMTKEVAHVIVIDRCPTCHGVWLDSGELDKIKDEVAAKTITAMLPTAPFAAG
;
A
#
# COMPACT_ATOMS: atom_id res chain seq x y z
N MET A 1 20.53 5.69 -29.31
CA MET A 1 20.57 5.74 -27.84
C MET A 1 19.17 6.07 -27.34
N SER A 2 18.52 5.17 -26.61
CA SER A 2 17.14 5.39 -26.12
C SER A 2 17.11 6.44 -25.02
N LEU A 3 16.37 7.53 -25.24
CA LEU A 3 16.18 8.66 -24.33
C LEU A 3 15.12 8.40 -23.23
N PHE A 4 14.62 7.17 -23.12
CA PHE A 4 13.49 6.83 -22.26
C PHE A 4 13.83 5.64 -21.34
N GLY A 5 13.56 5.77 -20.05
CA GLY A 5 13.71 4.70 -19.07
C GLY A 5 12.82 3.49 -19.37
N GLU A 6 13.24 2.31 -18.91
CA GLU A 6 12.56 1.04 -19.19
C GLU A 6 11.15 0.97 -18.55
N LYS A 7 10.23 0.28 -19.24
CA LYS A 7 8.88 0.04 -18.75
C LYS A 7 8.90 -0.95 -17.58
N CYS A 8 8.05 -0.74 -16.59
CA CYS A 8 7.80 -1.71 -15.53
C CYS A 8 7.20 -3.00 -16.09
N ALA A 9 7.75 -4.17 -15.73
CA ALA A 9 7.25 -5.47 -16.20
C ALA A 9 5.82 -5.81 -15.71
N ARG A 10 5.40 -5.25 -14.57
CA ARG A 10 4.06 -5.48 -13.99
C ARG A 10 2.95 -4.55 -14.51
N CYS A 11 3.16 -3.23 -14.54
CA CYS A 11 2.11 -2.27 -14.93
C CYS A 11 2.31 -1.61 -16.30
N GLY A 12 3.45 -1.80 -16.96
CA GLY A 12 3.75 -1.23 -18.28
C GLY A 12 4.04 0.28 -18.30
N HIS A 13 3.90 0.98 -17.16
CA HIS A 13 4.24 2.40 -17.05
C HIS A 13 5.76 2.62 -17.07
N ARG A 14 6.18 3.79 -17.54
CA ARG A 14 7.61 4.19 -17.49
C ARG A 14 8.01 4.52 -16.06
N ARG A 15 9.16 3.97 -15.64
CA ARG A 15 9.73 4.23 -14.32
C ARG A 15 10.37 5.61 -14.30
N ARG A 16 10.10 6.39 -13.24
CA ARG A 16 10.70 7.72 -13.02
C ARG A 16 11.92 7.65 -12.10
N GLU A 17 12.01 6.61 -11.25
CA GLU A 17 13.11 6.37 -10.32
C GLU A 17 14.13 5.39 -10.92
N VAL A 18 15.37 5.88 -11.01
CA VAL A 18 16.54 5.20 -11.56
C VAL A 18 17.27 4.51 -10.41
N SER A 19 16.92 3.26 -10.15
CA SER A 19 17.83 2.28 -9.57
C SER A 19 17.78 1.07 -10.50
N ASP A 20 18.82 0.90 -11.29
CA ASP A 20 18.78 0.24 -12.60
C ASP A 20 18.49 -1.29 -12.59
N ASP A 21 18.46 -1.96 -11.44
CA ASP A 21 18.34 -3.44 -11.39
C ASP A 21 16.95 -3.98 -11.01
N ALA A 22 15.97 -3.13 -10.72
CA ALA A 22 14.63 -3.60 -10.37
C ALA A 22 13.76 -3.91 -11.61
N PRO A 23 13.10 -5.08 -11.74
CA PRO A 23 12.20 -5.37 -12.87
C PRO A 23 10.86 -4.61 -12.82
N ASN A 24 10.52 -4.01 -11.66
CA ASN A 24 9.23 -3.36 -11.39
C ASN A 24 9.44 -1.92 -10.86
N CYS A 25 8.43 -1.05 -11.00
CA CYS A 25 8.44 0.28 -10.39
C CYS A 25 8.23 0.21 -8.87
N ALA A 26 8.68 1.23 -8.12
CA ALA A 26 8.57 1.29 -6.66
C ALA A 26 7.13 1.07 -6.15
N ALA A 27 6.14 1.69 -6.80
CA ALA A 27 4.72 1.47 -6.47
C ALA A 27 4.28 0.01 -6.67
N CYS A 28 4.68 -0.62 -7.78
CA CYS A 28 4.38 -2.04 -8.02
C CYS A 28 5.15 -2.96 -7.08
N GLN A 29 6.35 -2.60 -6.62
CA GLN A 29 7.10 -3.36 -5.64
C GLN A 29 6.43 -3.31 -4.27
N GLU A 30 5.96 -2.13 -3.85
CA GLU A 30 5.32 -1.96 -2.54
C GLU A 30 4.01 -2.74 -2.45
N GLU A 31 3.17 -2.69 -3.50
CA GLU A 31 1.97 -3.55 -3.55
C GLU A 31 2.27 -5.05 -3.45
N ILE A 32 3.35 -5.53 -4.09
CA ILE A 32 3.74 -6.95 -4.01
C ILE A 32 4.14 -7.29 -2.59
N ARG A 33 4.94 -6.43 -1.94
CA ARG A 33 5.36 -6.63 -0.55
C ARG A 33 4.17 -6.75 0.39
N VAL A 34 3.20 -5.84 0.28
CA VAL A 34 2.00 -5.86 1.13
C VAL A 34 1.19 -7.14 0.90
N LYS A 35 1.04 -7.60 -0.35
CA LYS A 35 0.38 -8.88 -0.65
C LYS A 35 1.13 -10.10 -0.11
N LEU A 36 2.46 -10.09 -0.16
CA LEU A 36 3.29 -11.16 0.41
C LEU A 36 3.21 -11.17 1.95
N GLN A 37 3.16 -10.00 2.59
CA GLN A 37 2.94 -9.88 4.03
C GLN A 37 1.58 -10.50 4.42
N ALA A 38 0.52 -10.15 3.70
CA ALA A 38 -0.82 -10.72 3.92
C ALA A 38 -0.83 -12.25 3.77
N ALA A 39 -0.08 -12.79 2.82
CA ALA A 39 -0.01 -14.24 2.61
C ALA A 39 0.81 -14.98 3.69
N ASN A 40 1.77 -14.31 4.34
CA ASN A 40 2.69 -14.94 5.29
C ASN A 40 2.17 -14.89 6.74
N GLU A 41 1.30 -13.96 7.06
CA GLU A 41 0.82 -13.80 8.43
C GLU A 41 -0.33 -14.78 8.76
N ALA A 42 -0.27 -15.36 9.96
CA ALA A 42 -1.22 -16.37 10.40
C ALA A 42 -2.68 -15.86 10.42
N LEU A 43 -3.61 -16.73 10.03
CA LEU A 43 -5.05 -16.47 10.13
C LEU A 43 -5.49 -16.58 11.59
N ARG A 44 -6.23 -15.58 12.06
CA ARG A 44 -6.81 -15.57 13.40
C ARG A 44 -8.32 -15.80 13.37
N ASN A 45 -8.85 -16.16 14.53
CA ASN A 45 -10.29 -16.26 14.73
C ASN A 45 -10.80 -14.94 15.30
N CYS A 46 -12.01 -14.56 14.91
CA CYS A 46 -12.65 -13.36 15.43
C CYS A 46 -12.89 -13.51 16.94
N PRO A 47 -12.49 -12.54 17.78
CA PRO A 47 -12.72 -12.61 19.22
C PRO A 47 -14.19 -12.40 19.62
N ILE A 48 -15.05 -11.96 18.69
CA ILE A 48 -16.48 -11.72 18.94
C ILE A 48 -17.31 -12.99 18.67
N ASP A 49 -17.09 -13.63 17.52
CA ASP A 49 -17.92 -14.74 17.03
C ASP A 49 -17.15 -16.03 16.73
N GLY A 50 -15.82 -16.02 16.83
CA GLY A 50 -14.97 -17.20 16.63
C GLY A 50 -14.73 -17.60 15.17
N SER A 51 -15.35 -16.94 14.18
CA SER A 51 -15.16 -17.27 12.76
C SER A 51 -13.72 -17.03 12.31
N ARG A 52 -13.26 -17.79 11.31
CA ARG A 52 -11.96 -17.55 10.67
C ARG A 52 -12.02 -16.24 9.89
N MET A 53 -11.06 -15.37 10.16
CA MET A 53 -10.98 -14.07 9.51
C MET A 53 -10.31 -14.20 8.14
N THR A 54 -10.64 -13.28 7.24
CA THR A 54 -10.06 -13.20 5.90
C THR A 54 -9.14 -11.98 5.84
N LYS A 55 -7.97 -12.16 5.22
CA LYS A 55 -7.02 -11.06 5.03
C LYS A 55 -7.32 -10.30 3.77
N GLU A 56 -7.43 -8.99 3.89
CA GLU A 56 -7.65 -8.10 2.77
C GLU A 56 -6.53 -7.04 2.75
N VAL A 57 -6.11 -6.64 1.56
CA VAL A 57 -5.16 -5.54 1.39
C VAL A 57 -5.96 -4.27 1.17
N ALA A 58 -5.91 -3.36 2.14
CA ALA A 58 -6.51 -2.03 2.05
C ALA A 58 -5.39 -1.01 1.84
N HIS A 59 -5.27 -0.48 0.63
CA HIS A 59 -4.24 0.49 0.27
C HIS A 59 -2.82 -0.10 0.42
N VAL A 60 -2.09 0.23 1.49
CA VAL A 60 -0.72 -0.24 1.77
C VAL A 60 -0.62 -1.05 3.07
N ILE A 61 -1.76 -1.45 3.63
CA ILE A 61 -1.83 -2.25 4.86
C ILE A 61 -2.64 -3.53 4.65
N VAL A 62 -2.37 -4.51 5.49
CA VAL A 62 -3.18 -5.73 5.59
C VAL A 62 -4.23 -5.48 6.68
N ILE A 63 -5.43 -6.02 6.50
CA ILE A 63 -6.48 -6.00 7.52
C ILE A 63 -7.10 -7.38 7.65
N ASP A 64 -7.47 -7.75 8.86
CA ASP A 64 -8.24 -8.96 9.15
C ASP A 64 -9.73 -8.59 9.20
N ARG A 65 -10.51 -9.08 8.24
CA ARG A 65 -11.96 -8.87 8.17
C ARG A 65 -12.71 -10.13 8.59
N CYS A 66 -13.61 -10.00 9.55
CA CYS A 66 -14.53 -11.08 9.89
C CYS A 66 -15.71 -11.10 8.90
N PRO A 67 -16.00 -12.23 8.22
CA PRO A 67 -17.14 -12.33 7.31
C PRO A 67 -18.49 -12.33 8.03
N THR A 68 -18.52 -12.67 9.33
CA THR A 68 -19.74 -12.87 10.12
C THR A 68 -20.18 -11.61 10.85
N CYS A 69 -19.32 -11.04 11.70
CA CYS A 69 -19.64 -9.80 12.43
C CYS A 69 -19.25 -8.52 11.66
N HIS A 70 -18.57 -8.66 10.51
CA HIS A 70 -18.05 -7.55 9.71
C HIS A 70 -17.02 -6.65 10.44
N GLY A 71 -16.52 -7.09 11.59
CA GLY A 71 -15.45 -6.42 12.32
C GLY A 71 -14.14 -6.41 11.55
N VAL A 72 -13.39 -5.31 11.69
CA VAL A 72 -12.06 -5.13 11.11
C VAL A 72 -11.03 -5.07 12.23
N TRP A 73 -9.98 -5.85 12.10
CA TRP A 73 -8.92 -6.00 13.10
C TRP A 73 -7.57 -5.74 12.45
N LEU A 74 -6.70 -5.10 13.22
CA LEU A 74 -5.38 -4.63 12.79
C LEU A 74 -4.31 -5.30 13.64
N ASP A 75 -3.19 -5.61 13.02
CA ASP A 75 -2.03 -6.12 13.70
C ASP A 75 -1.16 -5.03 14.34
N SER A 76 -0.28 -5.46 15.24
CA SER A 76 0.63 -4.54 15.93
C SER A 76 1.49 -3.78 14.90
N GLY A 77 1.50 -2.45 14.99
CA GLY A 77 2.23 -1.57 14.08
C GLY A 77 1.52 -1.25 12.76
N GLU A 78 0.40 -1.91 12.42
CA GLU A 78 -0.39 -1.53 11.24
C GLU A 78 -1.18 -0.24 11.46
N LEU A 79 -1.65 -0.02 12.69
CA LEU A 79 -2.32 1.21 13.07
C LEU A 79 -1.42 2.44 12.91
N ASP A 80 -0.13 2.31 13.19
CA ASP A 80 0.83 3.40 13.05
C ASP A 80 1.07 3.74 11.58
N LYS A 81 1.14 2.73 10.69
CA LYS A 81 1.18 2.95 9.24
C LYS A 81 -0.04 3.73 8.72
N ILE A 82 -1.24 3.45 9.23
CA ILE A 82 -2.45 4.21 8.88
C ILE A 82 -2.30 5.67 9.30
N LYS A 83 -1.85 5.91 10.54
CA LYS A 83 -1.69 7.27 11.07
C LYS A 83 -0.71 8.09 10.24
N ASP A 84 0.43 7.48 9.88
CA ASP A 84 1.45 8.14 9.07
C ASP A 84 0.93 8.50 7.67
N GLU A 85 0.23 7.58 7.02
CA GLU A 85 -0.42 7.80 5.72
C GLU A 85 -1.49 8.90 5.77
N VAL A 86 -2.35 8.87 6.80
CA VAL A 86 -3.40 9.88 6.98
C VAL A 86 -2.77 11.24 7.27
N ALA A 87 -1.73 11.30 8.11
CA ALA A 87 -1.01 12.54 8.39
C ALA A 87 -0.36 13.09 7.11
N ALA A 88 0.33 12.27 6.33
CA ALA A 88 0.95 12.67 5.07
C ALA A 88 -0.08 13.19 4.05
N LYS A 89 -1.23 12.52 3.91
CA LYS A 89 -2.33 12.96 3.03
C LYS A 89 -2.99 14.24 3.52
N THR A 90 -3.15 14.41 4.83
CA THR A 90 -3.73 15.62 5.42
C THR A 90 -2.81 16.82 5.20
N ILE A 91 -1.50 16.66 5.40
CA ILE A 91 -0.51 17.70 5.14
C ILE A 91 -0.48 18.07 3.66
N THR A 92 -0.51 17.08 2.76
CA THR A 92 -0.56 17.30 1.30
C THR A 92 -1.83 18.03 0.86
N ALA A 93 -2.99 17.73 1.48
CA ALA A 93 -4.25 18.41 1.20
C ALA A 93 -4.31 19.84 1.76
N MET A 94 -3.51 20.17 2.77
CA MET A 94 -3.44 21.50 3.40
C MET A 94 -2.34 22.40 2.82
N LEU A 95 -1.40 21.84 2.05
CA LEU A 95 -0.39 22.61 1.32
C LEU A 95 -1.07 23.38 0.16
N PRO A 96 -0.83 24.69 0.00
CA PRO A 96 -1.35 25.41 -1.14
C PRO A 96 -0.77 24.81 -2.42
N THR A 97 -1.63 24.35 -3.33
CA THR A 97 -1.24 23.98 -4.69
C THR A 97 -0.85 25.27 -5.41
N ALA A 98 0.37 25.75 -5.20
CA ALA A 98 0.88 26.92 -5.89
C ALA A 98 0.86 26.62 -7.40
N PRO A 99 0.15 27.42 -8.22
CA PRO A 99 0.26 27.28 -9.65
C PRO A 99 1.67 27.69 -10.05
N PHE A 100 2.25 26.88 -10.94
CA PHE A 100 3.47 27.15 -11.68
C PHE A 100 3.40 28.55 -12.30
N ALA A 101 4.06 29.55 -11.70
CA ALA A 101 4.28 30.84 -12.32
C ALA A 101 5.44 30.70 -13.32
N ALA A 102 5.09 30.48 -14.58
CA ALA A 102 6.01 30.62 -15.69
C ALA A 102 6.33 32.11 -15.88
N GLY A 103 7.61 32.45 -15.80
CA GLY A 103 8.19 33.72 -16.24
C GLY A 103 9.28 33.45 -17.26
#